data_AF-A0AAV9VJ06-F1
#
_entry.id   AF-A0AAV9VJ06-F1
#
_cell.length_a   1.000
_cell.length_b   1.000
_cell.length_c   1.000
_cell.angle_alpha   90.00
_cell.angle_beta   90.00
_cell.angle_gamma   90.00
#
_symmetry.space_group_name_H-M   'P 1'
#
loop_
_entity.id
_entity.type
_entity.pdbx_description
1 polymer ?
#
loop_
_entity_poly.entity_id
_entity_poly.type
_entity_poly.pdbx_seq_one_letter_code
_entity_poly.pdbx_strand_id
1 'polypeptide(L)'
;MAHISQYGLMEVGVKAFDQTVPQIISSILAYLEKNPTHGTREKWVQGTGWDQAYFGGNMPSAEDLVSNPLLTDLYIALYRIDVHCIWVSPAVLRLLPDPLPPIPPGGSIPSNGVFCDNAMDEMIIPLMPEITEEDIEKFITTAIPALHAVGLVGAIDAATPMKEVPVYKRLAEEGKLGFRVYGMLECEKRNTFCKVDKIHLADRDGQFTLTSAKIFGDGALGSWGAALLEPYNDRPTRGTMLLNETELNTVISEWYAADWQVGVHAIGDAANRAALNAFEVAMKLHPEIDKSKKLKLEHAQIIVRTLASS
;
A
#
# COMPACT_ATOMS: atom_id res chain seq x y z
N MET A 1 -2.58 -4.74 12.20
CA MET A 1 -2.27 -4.81 10.76
C MET A 1 -1.05 -3.93 10.51
N ALA A 2 -0.15 -4.35 9.64
CA ALA A 2 1.06 -3.61 9.26
C ALA A 2 1.44 -3.96 7.82
N HIS A 3 2.46 -3.29 7.29
CA HIS A 3 3.15 -3.66 6.04
C HIS A 3 4.63 -3.85 6.41
N ILE A 4 5.06 -5.09 6.66
CA ILE A 4 6.34 -5.36 7.31
C ILE A 4 7.52 -5.02 6.39
N SER A 5 7.51 -5.51 5.15
CA SER A 5 8.55 -5.21 4.17
C SER A 5 8.59 -3.71 3.83
N GLN A 6 7.43 -3.06 3.71
CA GLN A 6 7.35 -1.62 3.47
C GLN A 6 7.89 -0.80 4.66
N TYR A 7 7.64 -1.24 5.90
CA TYR A 7 8.25 -0.64 7.08
C TYR A 7 9.78 -0.83 7.07
N GLY A 8 10.26 -1.99 6.62
CA GLY A 8 11.67 -2.23 6.37
C GLY A 8 12.29 -1.29 5.33
N LEU A 9 11.61 -1.10 4.20
CA LEU A 9 11.99 -0.13 3.16
C LEU A 9 12.04 1.29 3.75
N MET A 10 11.06 1.67 4.56
CA MET A 10 11.02 2.97 5.22
C MET A 10 12.20 3.17 6.20
N GLU A 11 12.62 2.12 6.89
CA GLU A 11 13.76 2.18 7.80
C GLU A 11 15.10 2.35 7.07
N VAL A 12 15.24 1.82 5.86
CA VAL A 12 16.46 1.95 5.05
C VAL A 12 16.44 3.11 4.06
N GLY A 13 15.27 3.68 3.76
CA GLY A 13 15.08 4.76 2.79
C GLY A 13 15.15 6.17 3.38
N VAL A 14 14.76 7.16 2.57
CA VAL A 14 14.63 8.55 3.01
C VAL A 14 13.40 8.69 3.91
N LYS A 15 13.60 9.18 5.14
CA LYS A 15 12.52 9.48 6.09
C LYS A 15 12.05 10.92 5.91
N ALA A 16 10.87 11.10 5.32
CA ALA A 16 10.31 12.41 4.96
C ALA A 16 9.18 12.89 5.92
N PHE A 17 9.01 12.23 7.06
CA PHE A 17 7.99 12.54 8.07
C PHE A 17 8.21 13.91 8.70
N ASP A 18 7.10 14.63 8.92
CA ASP A 18 7.03 15.90 9.65
C ASP A 18 8.03 16.97 9.16
N GLN A 19 8.28 16.98 7.85
CA GLN A 19 9.29 17.82 7.22
C GLN A 19 8.70 18.71 6.12
N THR A 20 9.28 19.91 5.99
CA THR A 20 9.10 20.80 4.83
C THR A 20 9.93 20.31 3.63
N VAL A 21 9.62 20.77 2.42
CA VAL A 21 10.38 20.42 1.20
C VAL A 21 11.90 20.62 1.36
N PRO A 22 12.44 21.76 1.87
CA PRO A 22 13.88 21.92 2.08
C PRO A 22 14.51 20.91 3.06
N GLN A 23 13.75 20.50 4.08
CA GLN A 23 14.21 19.48 5.03
C GLN A 23 14.24 18.10 4.35
N ILE A 24 13.24 17.77 3.54
CA ILE A 24 13.22 16.52 2.76
C ILE A 24 14.41 16.46 1.79
N ILE A 25 14.72 17.56 1.10
CA ILE A 25 15.92 17.67 0.25
C ILE A 25 17.20 17.39 1.07
N SER A 26 17.30 17.94 2.27
CA SER A 26 18.44 17.69 3.16
C SER A 26 18.51 16.21 3.57
N SER A 27 17.37 15.57 3.83
CA SER A 27 17.27 14.14 4.13
C SER A 27 17.67 13.26 2.93
N ILE A 28 17.32 13.66 1.70
CA ILE A 28 17.76 12.98 0.47
C ILE A 28 19.30 13.07 0.33
N LEU A 29 19.88 14.24 0.54
CA LEU A 29 21.34 14.43 0.45
C LEU A 29 22.07 13.60 1.51
N ALA A 30 21.61 13.63 2.77
CA ALA A 30 22.18 12.81 3.85
C ALA A 30 22.05 11.30 3.58
N TYR A 31 20.96 10.89 2.91
CA TYR A 31 20.80 9.52 2.45
C TYR A 31 21.82 9.17 1.36
N LEU A 32 21.99 10.03 0.35
CA LEU A 32 22.94 9.84 -0.75
C LEU A 32 24.39 9.80 -0.30
N GLU A 33 24.77 10.58 0.72
CA GLU A 33 26.12 10.51 1.33
C GLU A 33 26.46 9.12 1.86
N LYS A 34 25.47 8.43 2.45
CA LYS A 34 25.61 7.06 2.96
C LYS A 34 25.40 6.01 1.87
N ASN A 35 24.79 6.39 0.76
CA ASN A 35 24.32 5.50 -0.29
C ASN A 35 24.70 6.03 -1.69
N PRO A 36 26.00 6.27 -1.98
CA PRO A 36 26.44 7.03 -3.15
C PRO A 36 26.14 6.36 -4.50
N THR A 37 25.73 5.09 -4.50
CA THR A 37 25.32 4.35 -5.70
C THR A 37 23.82 4.49 -6.02
N HIS A 38 23.04 5.23 -5.24
CA HIS A 38 21.61 5.45 -5.47
C HIS A 38 21.35 6.73 -6.25
N GLY A 39 20.13 6.88 -6.76
CA GLY A 39 19.71 7.95 -7.65
C GLY A 39 19.96 7.66 -9.13
N THR A 40 20.36 6.44 -9.49
CA THR A 40 20.50 5.99 -10.88
C THR A 40 19.20 5.38 -11.39
N ARG A 41 19.10 5.14 -12.70
CA ARG A 41 17.91 4.52 -13.31
C ARG A 41 17.65 3.12 -12.76
N GLU A 42 18.70 2.38 -12.42
CA GLU A 42 18.66 1.02 -11.88
C GLU A 42 18.54 1.01 -10.35
N LYS A 43 18.74 2.14 -9.67
CA LYS A 43 18.72 2.22 -8.20
C LYS A 43 18.21 3.56 -7.72
N TRP A 44 16.89 3.70 -7.67
CA TRP A 44 16.25 4.96 -7.30
C TRP A 44 16.48 5.31 -5.82
N VAL A 45 16.47 6.60 -5.52
CA VAL A 45 16.28 7.09 -4.14
C VAL A 45 14.82 6.90 -3.78
N GLN A 46 14.56 6.09 -2.76
CA GLN A 46 13.21 5.82 -2.28
C GLN A 46 13.04 6.28 -0.84
N GLY A 47 11.82 6.64 -0.47
CA GLY A 47 11.48 7.07 0.87
C GLY A 47 9.99 7.18 1.12
N THR A 48 9.62 7.51 2.34
CA THR A 48 8.22 7.60 2.76
C THR A 48 8.05 8.71 3.79
N GLY A 49 6.86 9.30 3.84
CA GLY A 49 6.42 10.10 4.98
C GLY A 49 6.07 11.55 4.67
N TRP A 50 6.18 12.00 3.42
CA TRP A 50 5.82 13.38 3.11
C TRP A 50 4.31 13.61 3.28
N ASP A 51 3.93 14.82 3.66
CA ASP A 51 2.54 15.25 3.82
C ASP A 51 2.41 16.72 3.44
N GLN A 52 1.48 17.03 2.53
CA GLN A 52 1.18 18.39 2.10
C GLN A 52 0.78 19.33 3.24
N ALA A 53 0.34 18.80 4.39
CA ALA A 53 0.10 19.60 5.58
C ALA A 53 1.34 20.43 5.98
N TYR A 54 2.55 19.89 5.77
CA TYR A 54 3.82 20.59 6.02
C TYR A 54 4.26 21.49 4.86
N PHE A 55 3.52 21.49 3.74
CA PHE A 55 3.78 22.28 2.53
C PHE A 55 2.74 23.39 2.34
N GLY A 56 2.05 23.80 3.41
CA GLY A 56 0.99 24.81 3.36
C GLY A 56 -0.30 24.32 2.72
N GLY A 57 -0.53 23.00 2.73
CA GLY A 57 -1.73 22.36 2.16
C GLY A 57 -1.63 22.05 0.66
N ASN A 58 -0.53 22.42 0.01
CA ASN A 58 -0.35 22.20 -1.43
C ASN A 58 0.40 20.89 -1.69
N MET A 59 -0.06 20.15 -2.71
CA MET A 59 0.72 19.02 -3.24
C MET A 59 2.07 19.53 -3.76
N PRO A 60 3.17 18.80 -3.54
CA PRO A 60 4.47 19.17 -4.11
C PRO A 60 4.45 19.00 -5.64
N SER A 61 5.47 19.49 -6.33
CA SER A 61 5.72 19.18 -7.74
C SER A 61 7.10 18.58 -7.99
N ALA A 62 7.33 17.99 -9.16
CA ALA A 62 8.65 17.46 -9.53
C ALA A 62 9.74 18.55 -9.48
N GLU A 63 9.38 19.80 -9.77
CA GLU A 63 10.27 20.97 -9.74
C GLU A 63 10.81 21.25 -8.32
N ASP A 64 10.02 20.97 -7.28
CA ASP A 64 10.42 21.20 -5.90
C ASP A 64 11.67 20.37 -5.52
N LEU A 65 11.79 19.13 -6.02
CA LEU A 65 12.98 18.28 -5.78
C LEU A 65 14.24 18.88 -6.41
N VAL A 66 14.11 19.48 -7.58
CA VAL A 66 15.24 20.03 -8.34
C VAL A 66 15.51 21.50 -8.04
N SER A 67 14.84 22.07 -7.03
CA SER A 67 15.26 23.33 -6.40
C SER A 67 16.68 23.23 -5.84
N ASN A 68 17.15 22.01 -5.55
CA ASN A 68 18.57 21.71 -5.36
C ASN A 68 19.17 21.08 -6.64
N PRO A 69 20.14 21.74 -7.30
CA PRO A 69 20.74 21.25 -8.54
C PRO A 69 21.44 19.89 -8.45
N LEU A 70 21.82 19.43 -7.25
CA LEU A 70 22.42 18.11 -7.07
C LEU A 70 21.43 16.96 -7.31
N LEU A 71 20.13 17.26 -7.32
CA LEU A 71 19.07 16.27 -7.47
C LEU A 71 18.50 16.21 -8.90
N THR A 72 18.96 17.08 -9.82
CA THR A 72 18.37 17.26 -11.17
C THR A 72 18.30 15.99 -12.00
N ASP A 73 19.35 15.17 -11.94
CA ASP A 73 19.46 13.94 -12.74
C ASP A 73 19.19 12.66 -11.94
N LEU A 74 18.78 12.79 -10.68
CA LEU A 74 18.56 11.65 -9.82
C LEU A 74 17.13 11.11 -9.94
N TYR A 75 17.02 9.79 -10.02
CA TYR A 75 15.74 9.08 -9.98
C TYR A 75 15.27 9.00 -8.53
N ILE A 76 14.25 9.78 -8.17
CA ILE A 76 13.73 9.90 -6.80
C ILE A 76 12.24 9.60 -6.83
N ALA A 77 11.78 8.77 -5.89
CA ALA A 77 10.37 8.48 -5.67
C ALA A 77 10.09 8.39 -4.16
N LEU A 78 9.24 9.29 -3.65
CA LEU A 78 8.89 9.35 -2.24
C LEU A 78 7.40 9.09 -2.07
N TYR A 79 7.04 8.13 -1.21
CA TYR A 79 5.66 7.84 -0.86
C TYR A 79 5.13 8.84 0.15
N ARG A 80 3.85 9.22 -0.01
CA ARG A 80 3.09 9.99 0.97
C ARG A 80 3.02 9.23 2.29
N ILE A 81 2.79 9.95 3.39
CA ILE A 81 2.62 9.36 4.73
C ILE A 81 1.57 8.24 4.80
N ASP A 82 0.54 8.29 3.96
CA ASP A 82 -0.52 7.27 3.86
C ASP A 82 -0.33 6.31 2.70
N VAL A 83 0.81 6.37 2.00
CA VAL A 83 1.22 5.47 0.90
C VAL A 83 0.30 5.45 -0.33
N HIS A 84 -0.72 6.31 -0.39
CA HIS A 84 -1.67 6.41 -1.50
C HIS A 84 -1.23 7.33 -2.63
N CYS A 85 -0.10 8.04 -2.45
CA CYS A 85 0.49 8.86 -3.50
C CYS A 85 2.01 8.72 -3.52
N ILE A 86 2.62 8.93 -4.69
CA ILE A 86 4.06 8.98 -4.89
C ILE A 86 4.46 10.32 -5.52
N TRP A 87 5.51 10.93 -4.98
CA TRP A 87 6.13 12.15 -5.50
C TRP A 87 7.45 11.79 -6.17
N VAL A 88 7.57 12.11 -7.46
CA VAL A 88 8.70 11.69 -8.31
C VAL A 88 9.47 12.85 -8.91
N SER A 89 10.77 12.64 -9.15
CA SER A 89 11.65 13.63 -9.77
C SER A 89 11.41 13.81 -11.27
N PRO A 90 11.87 14.92 -11.89
CA PRO A 90 11.83 15.10 -13.33
C PRO A 90 12.56 13.98 -14.09
N ALA A 91 13.58 13.36 -13.51
CA ALA A 91 14.27 12.22 -14.12
C ALA A 91 13.38 10.99 -14.28
N VAL A 92 12.50 10.72 -13.30
CA VAL A 92 11.48 9.67 -13.38
C VAL A 92 10.41 10.05 -14.41
N LEU A 93 9.96 11.31 -14.42
CA LEU A 93 8.96 11.77 -15.40
C LEU A 93 9.41 11.58 -16.85
N ARG A 94 10.70 11.68 -17.16
CA ARG A 94 11.26 11.40 -18.50
C ARG A 94 11.14 9.94 -18.95
N LEU A 95 10.80 9.01 -18.05
CA LEU A 95 10.54 7.61 -18.39
C LEU A 95 9.12 7.38 -18.90
N LEU A 96 8.21 8.33 -18.65
CA LEU A 96 6.81 8.25 -19.09
C LEU A 96 6.68 8.62 -20.57
N PRO A 97 5.67 8.09 -21.27
CA PRO A 97 5.35 8.52 -22.63
C PRO A 97 4.85 9.97 -22.65
N ASP A 98 5.07 10.65 -23.77
CA ASP A 98 4.58 12.01 -24.04
C ASP A 98 3.77 12.01 -25.35
N PRO A 99 2.45 12.29 -25.33
CA PRO A 99 1.65 12.64 -24.16
C PRO A 99 1.40 11.45 -23.21
N LEU A 100 1.08 11.75 -21.95
CA LEU A 100 0.67 10.73 -20.99
C LEU A 100 -0.59 9.97 -21.47
N PRO A 101 -0.71 8.67 -21.18
CA PRO A 101 -1.95 7.94 -21.41
C PRO A 101 -3.08 8.50 -20.53
N PRO A 102 -4.34 8.16 -20.83
CA PRO A 102 -5.47 8.49 -19.95
C PRO A 102 -5.23 8.00 -18.53
N ILE A 103 -5.59 8.83 -17.54
CA ILE A 103 -5.52 8.45 -16.13
C ILE A 103 -6.46 7.26 -15.89
N PRO A 104 -5.98 6.15 -15.29
CA PRO A 104 -6.82 4.98 -15.04
C PRO A 104 -7.97 5.32 -14.08
N PRO A 105 -9.15 4.68 -14.22
CA PRO A 105 -10.24 4.81 -13.25
C PRO A 105 -9.74 4.54 -11.83
N GLY A 106 -10.13 5.36 -10.86
CA GLY A 106 -9.64 5.25 -9.48
C GLY A 106 -8.22 5.82 -9.25
N GLY A 107 -7.60 6.43 -10.26
CA GLY A 107 -6.32 7.13 -10.15
C GLY A 107 -6.46 8.65 -10.25
N SER A 108 -5.46 9.39 -9.77
CA SER A 108 -5.37 10.84 -9.98
C SER A 108 -3.94 11.35 -10.05
N ILE A 109 -3.76 12.50 -10.71
CA ILE A 109 -2.48 13.24 -10.80
C ILE A 109 -2.75 14.68 -10.33
N PRO A 110 -2.74 14.95 -9.01
CA PRO A 110 -3.17 16.25 -8.48
C PRO A 110 -2.14 17.37 -8.69
N SER A 111 -0.89 17.03 -9.00
CA SER A 111 0.21 17.97 -9.28
C SER A 111 1.23 17.30 -10.19
N ASN A 112 2.03 18.09 -10.91
CA ASN A 112 3.10 17.56 -11.76
C ASN A 112 4.09 16.72 -10.92
N GLY A 113 4.27 15.44 -11.24
CA GLY A 113 5.13 14.56 -10.46
C GLY A 113 4.48 13.92 -9.24
N VAL A 114 3.17 14.10 -9.00
CA VAL A 114 2.43 13.40 -7.95
C VAL A 114 1.39 12.49 -8.58
N PHE A 115 1.49 11.19 -8.34
CA PHE A 115 0.57 10.17 -8.84
C PHE A 115 -0.06 9.46 -7.66
N CYS A 116 -1.37 9.26 -7.68
CA CYS A 116 -2.11 8.65 -6.57
C CYS A 116 -2.93 7.44 -7.02
N ASP A 117 -3.07 6.47 -6.11
CA ASP A 117 -3.86 5.25 -6.27
C ASP A 117 -3.54 4.53 -7.59
N ASN A 118 -4.55 4.22 -8.43
CA ASN A 118 -4.30 3.47 -9.66
C ASN A 118 -3.36 4.19 -10.65
N ALA A 119 -3.26 5.53 -10.59
CA ALA A 119 -2.28 6.25 -11.42
C ALA A 119 -0.85 5.99 -10.97
N MET A 120 -0.60 5.85 -9.66
CA MET A 120 0.69 5.44 -9.12
C MET A 120 0.99 3.99 -9.54
N ASP A 121 0.04 3.07 -9.32
CA ASP A 121 0.23 1.63 -9.57
C ASP A 121 0.45 1.30 -11.05
N GLU A 122 -0.23 1.99 -11.96
CA GLU A 122 -0.17 1.67 -13.40
C GLU A 122 0.89 2.50 -14.15
N MET A 123 1.23 3.70 -13.68
CA MET A 123 2.13 4.60 -14.42
C MET A 123 3.53 4.68 -13.81
N ILE A 124 3.69 4.57 -12.48
CA ILE A 124 4.98 4.78 -11.81
C ILE A 124 5.59 3.48 -11.31
N ILE A 125 4.84 2.66 -10.56
CA ILE A 125 5.35 1.41 -9.99
C ILE A 125 6.00 0.49 -11.04
N PRO A 126 5.46 0.33 -12.27
CA PRO A 126 6.07 -0.54 -13.28
C PRO A 126 7.41 -0.02 -13.83
N LEU A 127 7.73 1.26 -13.60
CA LEU A 127 9.00 1.88 -13.99
C LEU A 127 10.08 1.77 -12.92
N MET A 128 9.70 1.46 -11.68
CA MET A 128 10.62 1.35 -10.57
C MET A 128 11.57 0.17 -10.78
N PRO A 129 12.83 0.25 -10.27
CA PRO A 129 13.74 -0.87 -10.34
C PRO A 129 13.17 -2.13 -9.69
N GLU A 130 13.49 -3.28 -10.27
CA GLU A 130 13.07 -4.56 -9.74
C GLU A 130 13.59 -4.74 -8.31
N ILE A 131 12.69 -5.11 -7.39
CA ILE A 131 13.05 -5.45 -6.01
C ILE A 131 13.43 -6.93 -5.99
N THR A 132 14.68 -7.23 -5.67
CA THR A 132 15.19 -8.61 -5.62
C THR A 132 14.73 -9.34 -4.36
N GLU A 133 14.85 -10.68 -4.33
CA GLU A 133 14.63 -11.44 -3.08
C GLU A 133 15.57 -11.01 -1.94
N GLU A 134 16.80 -10.60 -2.27
CA GLU A 134 17.76 -10.09 -1.28
C GLU A 134 17.30 -8.75 -0.68
N ASP A 135 16.74 -7.86 -1.50
CA ASP A 135 16.15 -6.61 -1.03
C ASP A 135 14.94 -6.88 -0.12
N ILE A 136 14.06 -7.81 -0.51
CA ILE A 136 12.91 -8.22 0.31
C ILE A 136 13.37 -8.77 1.67
N GLU A 137 14.33 -9.70 1.67
CA GLU A 137 14.88 -10.25 2.91
C GLU A 137 15.50 -9.16 3.78
N LYS A 138 16.26 -8.24 3.18
CA LYS A 138 16.84 -7.09 3.89
C LYS A 138 15.75 -6.21 4.50
N PHE A 139 14.67 -5.92 3.79
CA PHE A 139 13.57 -5.12 4.32
C PHE A 139 12.90 -5.81 5.51
N ILE A 140 12.52 -7.08 5.36
CA ILE A 140 11.89 -7.87 6.43
C ILE A 140 12.81 -7.93 7.65
N THR A 141 14.09 -8.28 7.47
CA THR A 141 15.05 -8.43 8.56
C THR A 141 15.44 -7.09 9.20
N THR A 142 15.32 -5.96 8.49
CA THR A 142 15.48 -4.62 9.06
C THR A 142 14.28 -4.20 9.91
N ALA A 143 13.07 -4.56 9.49
CA ALA A 143 11.84 -4.22 10.20
C ALA A 143 11.76 -4.91 11.59
N ILE A 144 12.15 -6.19 11.66
CA ILE A 144 11.93 -7.02 12.85
C ILE A 144 12.59 -6.47 14.13
N PRO A 145 13.87 -6.06 14.15
CA PRO A 145 14.48 -5.46 15.35
C PRO A 145 13.76 -4.20 15.83
N ALA A 146 13.29 -3.35 14.91
CA ALA A 146 12.56 -2.14 15.25
C ALA A 146 11.17 -2.46 15.85
N LEU A 147 10.49 -3.50 15.32
CA LEU A 147 9.24 -4.01 15.90
C LEU A 147 9.45 -4.63 17.29
N HIS A 148 10.53 -5.39 17.48
CA HIS A 148 10.90 -5.96 18.78
C HIS A 148 11.22 -4.87 19.82
N ALA A 149 11.88 -3.78 19.41
CA ALA A 149 12.23 -2.68 20.30
C ALA A 149 11.01 -2.02 20.95
N VAL A 150 9.82 -2.14 20.35
CA VAL A 150 8.54 -1.66 20.89
C VAL A 150 7.65 -2.78 21.44
N GLY A 151 8.19 -4.00 21.59
CA GLY A 151 7.50 -5.14 22.20
C GLY A 151 6.53 -5.89 21.29
N LEU A 152 6.50 -5.60 19.99
CA LEU A 152 5.71 -6.37 19.03
C LEU A 152 6.40 -7.70 18.75
N VAL A 153 5.66 -8.80 18.71
CA VAL A 153 6.18 -10.17 18.48
C VAL A 153 5.48 -10.89 17.33
N GLY A 154 4.59 -10.17 16.65
CA GLY A 154 3.87 -10.65 15.48
C GLY A 154 2.94 -9.59 14.91
N ALA A 155 2.60 -9.73 13.63
CA ALA A 155 1.65 -8.86 12.95
C ALA A 155 0.87 -9.61 11.88
N ILE A 156 -0.28 -9.01 11.52
CA ILE A 156 -0.94 -9.31 10.26
C ILE A 156 -0.31 -8.39 9.22
N ASP A 157 0.41 -8.98 8.26
CA ASP A 157 1.02 -8.28 7.14
C ASP A 157 -0.02 -8.10 6.04
N ALA A 158 -0.47 -6.88 5.82
CA ALA A 158 -1.51 -6.57 4.86
C ALA A 158 -0.92 -6.40 3.47
N ALA A 159 -1.66 -6.88 2.48
CA ALA A 159 -1.23 -6.84 1.09
C ALA A 159 0.18 -7.43 0.89
N THR A 160 0.46 -8.57 1.55
CA THR A 160 1.71 -9.31 1.37
C THR A 160 1.83 -9.66 -0.12
N PRO A 161 2.80 -9.08 -0.85
CA PRO A 161 2.93 -9.30 -2.28
C PRO A 161 3.30 -10.75 -2.56
N MET A 162 2.79 -11.31 -3.66
CA MET A 162 3.13 -12.67 -4.12
C MET A 162 4.63 -12.96 -4.15
N LYS A 163 5.45 -11.97 -4.56
CA LYS A 163 6.92 -12.09 -4.62
C LYS A 163 7.61 -12.21 -3.24
N GLU A 164 6.96 -11.78 -2.16
CA GLU A 164 7.52 -11.86 -0.81
C GLU A 164 7.22 -13.21 -0.13
N VAL A 165 6.20 -13.92 -0.59
CA VAL A 165 5.77 -15.19 -0.02
C VAL A 165 6.89 -16.24 0.03
N PRO A 166 7.69 -16.45 -1.05
CA PRO A 166 8.83 -17.39 -1.00
C PRO A 166 9.89 -16.99 0.04
N VAL A 167 10.14 -15.69 0.22
CA VAL A 167 11.12 -15.18 1.18
C VAL A 167 10.64 -15.40 2.62
N TYR A 168 9.39 -15.06 2.93
CA TYR A 168 8.80 -15.36 4.25
C TYR A 168 8.81 -16.86 4.55
N LYS A 169 8.42 -17.69 3.56
CA LYS A 169 8.44 -19.14 3.69
C LYS A 169 9.84 -19.65 4.00
N ARG A 170 10.85 -19.26 3.22
CA ARG A 170 12.25 -19.65 3.41
C ARG A 170 12.78 -19.21 4.79
N LEU A 171 12.57 -17.95 5.17
CA LEU A 171 13.00 -17.43 6.47
C LEU A 171 12.34 -18.17 7.64
N ALA A 172 11.06 -18.54 7.52
CA ALA A 172 10.35 -19.33 8.52
C ALA A 172 10.89 -20.78 8.59
N GLU A 173 11.09 -21.43 7.45
CA GLU A 173 11.65 -22.80 7.37
C GLU A 173 13.09 -22.89 7.93
N GLU A 174 13.88 -21.84 7.74
CA GLU A 174 15.25 -21.74 8.26
C GLU A 174 15.32 -21.30 9.73
N GLY A 175 14.18 -20.99 10.39
CA GLY A 175 14.15 -20.47 11.75
C GLY A 175 14.77 -19.07 11.89
N LYS A 176 14.86 -18.31 10.80
CA LYS A 176 15.48 -16.97 10.74
C LYS A 176 14.46 -15.83 10.74
N LEU A 177 13.17 -16.12 10.57
CA LEU A 177 12.14 -15.09 10.53
C LEU A 177 12.01 -14.35 11.87
N GLY A 178 12.10 -15.04 13.00
CA GLY A 178 12.15 -14.41 14.33
C GLY A 178 10.92 -13.57 14.73
N PHE A 179 9.85 -13.57 13.93
CA PHE A 179 8.64 -12.76 14.10
C PHE A 179 7.43 -13.51 13.54
N ARG A 180 6.26 -13.41 14.18
CA ARG A 180 5.06 -14.12 13.71
C ARG A 180 4.33 -13.31 12.64
N VAL A 181 4.25 -13.83 11.42
CA VAL A 181 3.64 -13.15 10.28
C VAL A 181 2.38 -13.89 9.84
N TYR A 182 1.24 -13.18 9.89
CA TYR A 182 -0.01 -13.62 9.28
C TYR A 182 -0.21 -12.80 7.99
N GLY A 183 0.13 -13.37 6.85
CA GLY A 183 0.02 -12.69 5.56
C GLY A 183 -1.43 -12.57 5.09
N MET A 184 -1.80 -11.37 4.65
CA MET A 184 -2.95 -11.12 3.79
C MET A 184 -2.47 -10.88 2.36
N LEU A 185 -2.51 -11.93 1.55
CA LEU A 185 -2.01 -11.95 0.18
C LEU A 185 -2.60 -10.84 -0.69
N GLU A 186 -1.73 -10.16 -1.44
CA GLU A 186 -2.09 -9.38 -2.62
C GLU A 186 -1.57 -10.09 -3.87
N CYS A 187 -2.46 -10.37 -4.82
CA CYS A 187 -2.10 -10.92 -6.13
C CYS A 187 -1.29 -9.91 -6.95
N GLU A 188 -0.56 -10.40 -7.96
CA GLU A 188 0.19 -9.54 -8.88
C GLU A 188 -0.65 -8.41 -9.49
N LYS A 189 -1.89 -8.73 -9.88
CA LYS A 189 -2.90 -7.74 -10.22
C LYS A 189 -3.72 -7.44 -8.96
N ARG A 190 -3.61 -6.22 -8.44
CA ARG A 190 -4.41 -5.71 -7.31
C ARG A 190 -5.89 -6.02 -7.52
N ASN A 191 -6.59 -6.29 -6.42
CA ASN A 191 -8.04 -6.47 -6.41
C ASN A 191 -8.54 -7.62 -7.30
N THR A 192 -7.75 -8.69 -7.45
CA THR A 192 -8.15 -9.91 -8.17
C THR A 192 -8.07 -11.15 -7.30
N PHE A 193 -8.64 -12.24 -7.82
CA PHE A 193 -8.46 -13.57 -7.29
C PHE A 193 -7.27 -14.26 -8.00
N CYS A 194 -6.37 -14.84 -7.22
CA CYS A 194 -5.30 -15.69 -7.72
C CYS A 194 -5.28 -16.99 -6.93
N LYS A 195 -5.21 -18.12 -7.64
CA LYS A 195 -5.16 -19.43 -7.00
C LYS A 195 -3.75 -19.69 -6.47
N VAL A 196 -3.62 -19.71 -5.14
CA VAL A 196 -2.35 -19.93 -4.43
C VAL A 196 -2.59 -20.92 -3.30
N ASP A 197 -1.58 -21.73 -2.98
CA ASP A 197 -1.64 -22.65 -1.86
C ASP A 197 -1.56 -21.90 -0.53
N LYS A 198 -2.43 -22.28 0.41
CA LYS A 198 -2.37 -21.79 1.79
C LYS A 198 -1.09 -22.28 2.44
N ILE A 199 -0.45 -21.41 3.22
CA ILE A 199 0.78 -21.74 3.96
C ILE A 199 0.49 -21.72 5.46
N HIS A 200 0.94 -22.74 6.17
CA HIS A 200 0.94 -22.78 7.63
C HIS A 200 2.24 -23.38 8.12
N LEU A 201 3.22 -22.52 8.37
CA LEU A 201 4.53 -22.89 8.90
C LEU A 201 4.54 -22.53 10.38
N ALA A 202 4.35 -23.54 11.21
CA ALA A 202 4.33 -23.42 12.66
C ALA A 202 5.65 -23.96 13.24
N ASP A 203 6.48 -23.05 13.76
CA ASP A 203 7.60 -23.40 14.63
C ASP A 203 7.53 -22.61 15.97
N ARG A 204 8.46 -22.93 16.88
CA ARG A 204 8.69 -22.11 18.08
C ARG A 204 9.61 -20.95 17.70
N ASP A 205 9.00 -19.78 17.46
CA ASP A 205 9.62 -18.45 17.30
C ASP A 205 9.94 -17.94 15.87
N GLY A 206 9.12 -18.27 14.86
CA GLY A 206 9.19 -17.63 13.54
C GLY A 206 8.09 -18.03 12.57
N GLN A 207 6.83 -18.00 13.02
CA GLN A 207 5.69 -18.56 12.27
C GLN A 207 5.30 -17.71 11.05
N PHE A 208 5.07 -18.35 9.91
CA PHE A 208 4.44 -17.73 8.75
C PHE A 208 3.14 -18.46 8.38
N THR A 209 2.03 -17.73 8.38
CA THR A 209 0.72 -18.23 7.94
C THR A 209 0.20 -17.35 6.81
N LEU A 210 -0.18 -17.97 5.68
CA LEU A 210 -0.80 -17.30 4.54
C LEU A 210 -2.14 -17.96 4.25
N THR A 211 -3.20 -17.37 4.79
CA THR A 211 -4.59 -17.88 4.67
C THR A 211 -5.61 -16.76 4.52
N SER A 212 -5.15 -15.53 4.28
CA SER A 212 -5.98 -14.36 4.09
C SER A 212 -5.58 -13.65 2.79
N ALA A 213 -6.54 -13.03 2.11
CA ALA A 213 -6.34 -12.16 0.97
C ALA A 213 -6.70 -10.72 1.38
N LYS A 214 -6.03 -9.74 0.76
CA LYS A 214 -6.30 -8.31 0.94
C LYS A 214 -6.95 -7.74 -0.32
N ILE A 215 -8.04 -7.01 -0.14
CA ILE A 215 -8.77 -6.26 -1.17
C ILE A 215 -8.83 -4.79 -0.76
N PHE A 216 -8.84 -3.88 -1.72
CA PHE A 216 -8.96 -2.44 -1.52
C PHE A 216 -10.25 -1.91 -2.15
N GLY A 217 -11.14 -1.39 -1.30
CA GLY A 217 -12.42 -0.82 -1.73
C GLY A 217 -12.33 0.65 -2.14
N ASP A 218 -11.50 1.45 -1.46
CA ASP A 218 -11.30 2.88 -1.69
C ASP A 218 -9.88 3.35 -1.33
N GLY A 219 -9.61 4.65 -1.50
CA GLY A 219 -8.36 5.29 -1.09
C GLY A 219 -8.37 5.76 0.38
N ALA A 220 -7.68 6.87 0.66
CA ALA A 220 -7.59 7.46 2.00
C ALA A 220 -8.31 8.82 2.10
N LEU A 221 -8.68 9.23 3.33
CA LEU A 221 -9.31 10.54 3.57
C LEU A 221 -8.37 11.70 3.24
N GLY A 222 -7.08 11.59 3.58
CA GLY A 222 -6.11 12.68 3.43
C GLY A 222 -5.78 13.05 1.98
N SER A 223 -5.97 12.12 1.04
CA SER A 223 -5.84 12.32 -0.40
C SER A 223 -7.18 12.52 -1.11
N TRP A 224 -8.29 12.62 -0.36
CA TRP A 224 -9.67 12.61 -0.88
C TRP A 224 -10.02 11.37 -1.70
N GLY A 225 -9.31 10.25 -1.52
CA GLY A 225 -9.55 8.99 -2.22
C GLY A 225 -10.61 8.10 -1.58
N ALA A 226 -10.83 8.23 -0.25
CA ALA A 226 -11.83 7.42 0.44
C ALA A 226 -13.25 7.72 -0.07
N ALA A 227 -14.04 6.68 -0.33
CA ALA A 227 -15.32 6.78 -1.02
C ALA A 227 -16.45 7.09 -0.04
N LEU A 228 -17.01 8.30 -0.16
CA LEU A 228 -18.05 8.82 0.70
C LEU A 228 -19.43 8.81 0.03
N LEU A 229 -20.48 8.68 0.82
CA LEU A 229 -21.85 8.81 0.33
C LEU A 229 -22.21 10.25 -0.01
N GLU A 230 -21.70 11.19 0.78
CA GLU A 230 -21.84 12.63 0.56
C GLU A 230 -20.49 13.27 0.25
N PRO A 231 -20.46 14.43 -0.44
CA PRO A 231 -19.20 15.08 -0.77
C PRO A 231 -18.37 15.43 0.48
N TYR A 232 -17.05 15.46 0.31
CA TYR A 232 -16.13 15.97 1.32
C TYR A 232 -16.49 17.43 1.67
N ASN A 233 -16.38 17.80 2.95
CA ASN A 233 -16.75 19.14 3.39
C ASN A 233 -15.79 20.23 2.86
N ASP A 234 -14.54 19.86 2.54
CA ASP A 234 -13.48 20.74 2.06
C ASP A 234 -13.24 20.65 0.54
N ARG A 235 -13.92 19.74 -0.17
CA ARG A 235 -13.76 19.54 -1.61
C ARG A 235 -15.03 18.95 -2.25
N PRO A 236 -15.48 19.43 -3.42
CA PRO A 236 -16.68 18.92 -4.09
C PRO A 236 -16.44 17.57 -4.80
N THR A 237 -15.87 16.59 -4.10
CA THR A 237 -15.67 15.21 -4.54
C THR A 237 -16.28 14.27 -3.52
N ARG A 238 -16.58 13.03 -3.90
CA ARG A 238 -17.00 11.94 -3.02
C ARG A 238 -15.91 10.88 -2.85
N GLY A 239 -14.69 11.16 -3.30
CA GLY A 239 -13.64 10.17 -3.45
C GLY A 239 -14.00 9.11 -4.50
N THR A 240 -13.37 7.94 -4.45
CA THR A 240 -13.53 6.96 -5.52
C THR A 240 -13.43 5.53 -5.01
N MET A 241 -14.38 4.69 -5.46
CA MET A 241 -14.29 3.26 -5.29
C MET A 241 -13.22 2.70 -6.24
N LEU A 242 -12.31 1.88 -5.72
CA LEU A 242 -11.26 1.22 -6.53
C LEU A 242 -11.79 0.02 -7.31
N LEU A 243 -12.88 -0.58 -6.84
CA LEU A 243 -13.68 -1.58 -7.54
C LEU A 243 -15.14 -1.13 -7.53
N ASN A 244 -15.85 -1.30 -8.65
CA ASN A 244 -17.30 -1.15 -8.60
C ASN A 244 -17.92 -2.29 -7.75
N GLU A 245 -19.16 -2.11 -7.28
CA GLU A 245 -19.80 -3.09 -6.38
C GLU A 245 -19.90 -4.50 -6.97
N THR A 246 -20.05 -4.63 -8.30
CA THR A 246 -20.14 -5.95 -8.96
C THR A 246 -18.78 -6.66 -8.93
N GLU A 247 -17.71 -5.93 -9.23
CA GLU A 247 -16.33 -6.43 -9.14
C GLU A 247 -15.97 -6.82 -7.71
N LEU A 248 -16.32 -5.96 -6.74
CA LEU A 248 -16.09 -6.21 -5.32
C LEU A 248 -16.83 -7.47 -4.82
N ASN A 249 -18.11 -7.62 -5.19
CA ASN A 249 -18.89 -8.82 -4.88
C ASN A 249 -18.26 -10.08 -5.46
N THR A 250 -17.78 -9.99 -6.71
CA THR A 250 -17.19 -11.11 -7.43
C THR A 250 -15.90 -11.58 -6.76
N VAL A 251 -14.94 -10.67 -6.60
CA VAL A 251 -13.61 -11.04 -6.07
C VAL A 251 -13.67 -11.53 -4.63
N ILE A 252 -14.52 -10.94 -3.79
CA ILE A 252 -14.72 -11.40 -2.41
C ILE A 252 -15.35 -12.80 -2.40
N SER A 253 -16.33 -13.06 -3.27
CA SER A 253 -16.97 -14.38 -3.35
C SER A 253 -16.00 -15.45 -3.83
N GLU A 254 -15.13 -15.16 -4.80
CA GLU A 254 -14.10 -16.09 -5.28
C GLU A 254 -13.11 -16.49 -4.17
N TRP A 255 -12.59 -15.52 -3.42
CA TRP A 255 -11.71 -15.79 -2.28
C TRP A 255 -12.42 -16.54 -1.15
N TYR A 256 -13.66 -16.14 -0.83
CA TYR A 256 -14.45 -16.77 0.21
C TYR A 256 -14.74 -18.24 -0.15
N ALA A 257 -15.14 -18.53 -1.39
CA ALA A 257 -15.37 -19.88 -1.91
C ALA A 257 -14.12 -20.78 -1.84
N ALA A 258 -12.93 -20.18 -1.96
CA ALA A 258 -11.64 -20.85 -1.79
C ALA A 258 -11.24 -21.05 -0.31
N ASP A 259 -12.15 -20.76 0.64
CA ASP A 259 -11.94 -20.84 2.08
C ASP A 259 -10.82 -19.91 2.60
N TRP A 260 -10.54 -18.80 1.90
CA TRP A 260 -9.63 -17.78 2.38
C TRP A 260 -10.34 -16.78 3.31
N GLN A 261 -9.60 -16.21 4.25
CA GLN A 261 -10.05 -14.99 4.91
C GLN A 261 -9.92 -13.82 3.92
N VAL A 262 -10.80 -12.83 3.97
CA VAL A 262 -10.80 -11.66 3.10
C VAL A 262 -10.84 -10.40 3.97
N GLY A 263 -9.74 -9.66 3.97
CA GLY A 263 -9.66 -8.33 4.55
C GLY A 263 -9.91 -7.28 3.48
N VAL A 264 -10.85 -6.37 3.70
CA VAL A 264 -11.19 -5.29 2.77
C VAL A 264 -10.80 -3.95 3.38
N HIS A 265 -9.88 -3.23 2.74
CA HIS A 265 -9.64 -1.81 3.06
C HIS A 265 -10.87 -1.01 2.68
N ALA A 266 -11.49 -0.39 3.68
CA ALA A 266 -12.65 0.48 3.52
C ALA A 266 -12.59 1.62 4.54
N ILE A 267 -12.27 2.83 4.08
CA ILE A 267 -12.20 4.01 4.94
C ILE A 267 -13.52 4.77 4.94
N GLY A 268 -14.02 5.11 3.74
CA GLY A 268 -15.24 5.88 3.56
C GLY A 268 -16.51 5.07 3.81
N ASP A 269 -17.61 5.76 4.10
CA ASP A 269 -18.89 5.12 4.42
C ASP A 269 -19.54 4.42 3.22
N ALA A 270 -19.30 4.89 1.99
CA ALA A 270 -19.74 4.18 0.79
C ALA A 270 -18.95 2.88 0.61
N ALA A 271 -17.62 2.91 0.79
CA ALA A 271 -16.77 1.72 0.71
C ALA A 271 -17.11 0.67 1.78
N ASN A 272 -17.31 1.11 3.03
CA ASN A 272 -17.71 0.23 4.13
C ASN A 272 -19.05 -0.45 3.84
N ARG A 273 -20.04 0.30 3.33
CA ARG A 273 -21.34 -0.26 2.92
C ARG A 273 -21.20 -1.29 1.80
N ALA A 274 -20.44 -0.97 0.75
CA ALA A 274 -20.23 -1.86 -0.38
C ALA A 274 -19.55 -3.17 0.06
N ALA A 275 -18.53 -3.09 0.92
CA ALA A 275 -17.84 -4.26 1.47
C ALA A 275 -18.77 -5.14 2.33
N LEU A 276 -19.62 -4.55 3.18
CA LEU A 276 -20.61 -5.29 3.96
C LEU A 276 -21.66 -5.97 3.08
N ASN A 277 -22.14 -5.30 2.03
CA ASN A 277 -23.04 -5.91 1.06
C ASN A 277 -22.38 -7.10 0.34
N ALA A 278 -21.11 -6.96 -0.05
CA ALA A 278 -20.34 -8.04 -0.67
C ALA A 278 -20.15 -9.24 0.27
N PHE A 279 -19.92 -8.99 1.56
CA PHE A 279 -19.86 -10.03 2.58
C PHE A 279 -21.18 -10.80 2.70
N GLU A 280 -22.32 -10.09 2.70
CA GLU A 280 -23.63 -10.75 2.70
C GLU A 280 -23.85 -11.62 1.46
N VAL A 281 -23.45 -11.14 0.28
CA VAL A 281 -23.55 -11.89 -0.98
C VAL A 281 -22.72 -13.16 -0.90
N ALA A 282 -21.44 -13.07 -0.53
CA ALA A 282 -20.55 -14.23 -0.42
C ALA A 282 -21.09 -15.27 0.58
N MET A 283 -21.57 -14.84 1.75
CA MET A 283 -22.15 -15.73 2.76
C MET A 283 -23.47 -16.39 2.32
N LYS A 284 -24.25 -15.75 1.45
CA LYS A 284 -25.47 -16.32 0.88
C LYS A 284 -25.15 -17.34 -0.22
N LEU A 285 -24.11 -17.10 -1.02
CA LEU A 285 -23.66 -18.00 -2.08
C LEU A 285 -22.96 -19.26 -1.54
N HIS A 286 -22.28 -19.14 -0.40
CA HIS A 286 -21.49 -20.21 0.21
C HIS A 286 -21.87 -20.45 1.69
N PRO A 287 -23.12 -20.89 1.97
CA PRO A 287 -23.62 -21.09 3.32
C PRO A 287 -22.90 -22.19 4.12
N GLU A 288 -22.15 -23.07 3.43
CA GLU A 288 -21.36 -24.16 4.00
C GLU A 288 -20.07 -23.71 4.71
N ILE A 289 -19.59 -22.49 4.43
CA ILE A 289 -18.36 -21.95 5.00
C ILE A 289 -18.68 -21.25 6.33
N ASP A 290 -17.91 -21.54 7.38
CA ASP A 290 -18.08 -20.94 8.71
C ASP A 290 -17.93 -19.41 8.65
N LYS A 291 -19.06 -18.73 8.82
CA LYS A 291 -19.24 -17.28 8.73
C LYS A 291 -18.39 -16.49 9.73
N SER A 292 -18.00 -17.10 10.85
CA SER A 292 -17.50 -16.35 12.02
C SER A 292 -16.03 -15.90 11.93
N LYS A 293 -15.26 -16.33 10.92
CA LYS A 293 -13.79 -16.16 10.93
C LYS A 293 -13.14 -15.71 9.63
N LYS A 294 -13.90 -15.41 8.58
CA LYS A 294 -13.36 -15.27 7.22
C LYS A 294 -13.48 -13.87 6.62
N LEU A 295 -14.26 -12.95 7.14
CA LEU A 295 -14.46 -11.63 6.52
C LEU A 295 -14.10 -10.52 7.51
N LYS A 296 -13.32 -9.54 7.06
CA LYS A 296 -12.82 -8.44 7.89
C LYS A 296 -12.90 -7.11 7.14
N LEU A 297 -13.40 -6.09 7.82
CA LEU A 297 -13.21 -4.69 7.41
C LEU A 297 -11.91 -4.19 8.03
N GLU A 298 -11.05 -3.63 7.20
CA GLU A 298 -9.84 -2.93 7.62
C GLU A 298 -10.13 -1.43 7.60
N HIS A 299 -9.55 -0.70 8.56
CA HIS A 299 -9.80 0.72 8.84
C HIS A 299 -11.16 1.02 9.44
N ALA A 300 -12.26 0.85 8.68
CA ALA A 300 -13.62 1.09 9.14
C ALA A 300 -13.81 2.48 9.82
N GLN A 301 -13.15 3.51 9.28
CA GLN A 301 -13.06 4.82 9.92
C GLN A 301 -14.39 5.58 9.92
N ILE A 302 -15.16 5.47 8.83
CA ILE A 302 -16.48 6.09 8.72
C ILE A 302 -17.52 5.00 8.48
N ILE A 303 -18.33 4.73 9.50
CA ILE A 303 -19.50 3.86 9.40
C ILE A 303 -20.74 4.72 9.66
N VAL A 304 -21.63 4.79 8.68
CA VAL A 304 -22.93 5.44 8.87
C VAL A 304 -23.89 4.46 9.53
N ARG A 305 -24.52 4.93 10.60
CA ARG A 305 -25.66 4.22 11.18
C ARG A 305 -26.81 4.30 10.18
N THR A 306 -27.15 3.18 9.56
CA THR A 306 -28.45 3.05 8.91
C THR A 306 -29.49 3.18 10.03
N LEU A 307 -30.18 4.32 10.12
CA LEU A 307 -31.51 4.29 10.73
C LEU A 307 -32.30 3.34 9.83
N ALA A 308 -32.59 2.14 10.32
CA ALA A 308 -33.54 1.27 9.65
C ALA A 308 -34.75 2.15 9.35
N SER A 309 -35.04 2.34 8.06
CA SER A 309 -36.31 2.89 7.64
C SER A 309 -37.38 2.01 8.27
N SER A 310 -38.02 2.56 9.30
CA SER A 310 -39.21 2.03 9.95
C SER A 310 -40.34 1.81 8.94
#